data_AF-A0A252EM20-F1
#
_entry.id   AF-A0A252EM20-F1
#
_cell.length_a   1.000
_cell.length_b   1.000
_cell.length_c   1.000
_cell.angle_alpha   90.00
_cell.angle_beta   90.00
_cell.angle_gamma   90.00
#
_symmetry.space_group_name_H-M   'P 1'
#
loop_
_entity.id
_entity.type
_entity.pdbx_description
1 polymer ?
#
loop_
_entity_poly.entity_id
_entity_poly.type
_entity_poly.pdbx_seq_one_letter_code
_entity_poly.pdbx_strand_id
1 'polypeptide(L)'
;MYDPTMHVRSIARQFQPGDFITNPTLLNEPDRKAVIANAVEIGANGFAAVAFLKSTLRGKEIYQVTDMAQLLVLRHVSKNIRRITGAKQDNRQFIIECVLTMLREGSSYRVYKFDIKSFYESANIDMILERLKNDEGFSGQSAVALSTFFTIAKAAGVSGLPRGLGLSATLAEYLLRPFDERMADMPHV
;
A
#
# COMPACT_ATOMS: atom_id res chain seq x y z
N MET A 1 12.39 -18.42 -6.84
CA MET A 1 11.16 -18.07 -7.58
C MET A 1 10.23 -17.31 -6.65
N TYR A 2 9.62 -16.22 -7.12
CA TYR A 2 8.64 -15.47 -6.33
C TYR A 2 7.25 -16.04 -6.55
N ASP A 3 6.49 -16.11 -5.47
CA ASP A 3 5.15 -16.68 -5.47
C ASP A 3 4.15 -15.59 -5.08
N PRO A 4 3.27 -15.16 -6.00
CA PRO A 4 2.26 -14.13 -5.74
C PRO A 4 1.03 -14.70 -5.02
N THR A 5 0.93 -16.02 -4.85
CA THR A 5 -0.21 -16.67 -4.20
C THR A 5 -0.17 -16.49 -2.68
N MET A 6 -1.33 -16.54 -2.05
CA MET A 6 -1.55 -16.49 -0.61
C MET A 6 -1.76 -17.91 -0.08
N HIS A 7 -0.67 -18.62 0.17
CA HIS A 7 -0.65 -19.90 0.86
C HIS A 7 0.10 -19.78 2.20
N VAL A 8 0.01 -20.79 3.06
CA VAL A 8 0.52 -20.80 4.44
C VAL A 8 1.94 -20.21 4.58
N ARG A 9 2.89 -20.67 3.75
CA ARG A 9 4.29 -20.18 3.81
C ARG A 9 4.43 -18.72 3.38
N SER A 10 3.72 -18.30 2.34
CA SER A 10 3.76 -16.91 1.85
C SER A 10 3.20 -15.91 2.87
N ILE A 11 2.13 -16.28 3.56
CA ILE A 11 1.46 -15.48 4.60
C ILE A 11 2.32 -15.45 5.87
N ALA A 12 2.88 -16.58 6.30
CA ALA A 12 3.76 -16.63 7.47
C ALA A 12 4.98 -15.71 7.32
N ARG A 13 5.44 -15.43 6.10
CA ARG A 13 6.55 -14.49 5.82
C ARG A 13 6.18 -13.01 5.97
N GLN A 14 4.90 -12.69 6.21
CA GLN A 14 4.44 -11.30 6.36
C GLN A 14 4.41 -10.83 7.83
N PHE A 15 4.67 -11.72 8.78
CA PHE A 15 4.90 -11.32 10.17
C PHE A 15 6.13 -10.43 10.26
N GLN A 16 6.05 -9.45 11.15
CA GLN A 16 7.12 -8.53 11.50
C GLN A 16 7.44 -8.69 13.00
N PRO A 17 8.68 -8.39 13.43
CA PRO A 17 9.06 -8.51 14.84
C PRO A 17 8.13 -7.78 15.81
N GLY A 18 7.64 -6.59 15.42
CA GLY A 18 6.71 -5.79 16.24
C GLY A 18 5.34 -6.43 16.46
N ASP A 19 4.92 -7.37 15.61
CA ASP A 19 3.64 -8.07 15.77
C ASP A 19 3.66 -8.95 17.02
N PHE A 20 4.79 -9.62 17.29
CA PHE A 20 4.96 -10.49 18.46
C PHE A 20 5.06 -9.71 19.77
N ILE A 21 5.45 -8.43 19.70
CA ILE A 21 5.45 -7.52 20.85
C ILE A 21 4.02 -7.05 21.13
N THR A 22 3.30 -6.65 20.07
CA THR A 22 1.95 -6.09 20.19
C THR A 22 0.93 -7.18 20.54
N ASN A 23 1.13 -8.40 20.04
CA ASN A 23 0.29 -9.55 20.31
C ASN A 23 1.14 -10.76 20.75
N PRO A 24 1.43 -10.89 22.06
CA PRO A 24 2.26 -11.98 22.59
C PRO A 24 1.69 -13.38 22.37
N THR A 25 0.38 -13.54 22.13
CA THR A 25 -0.24 -14.85 21.85
C THR A 25 0.35 -15.51 20.59
N LEU A 26 0.89 -14.72 19.66
CA LEU A 26 1.55 -15.21 18.44
C LEU A 26 2.82 -16.04 18.72
N LEU A 27 3.36 -15.98 19.94
CA LEU A 27 4.47 -16.85 20.36
C LEU A 27 4.01 -18.32 20.44
N ASN A 28 2.75 -18.56 20.80
CA ASN A 28 2.15 -19.89 20.79
C ASN A 28 1.96 -20.37 19.35
N GLU A 29 2.45 -21.57 19.07
CA GLU A 29 2.34 -22.15 17.73
C GLU A 29 0.89 -22.39 17.26
N PRO A 30 -0.04 -22.89 18.11
CA PRO A 30 -1.44 -23.08 17.70
C PRO A 30 -2.13 -21.78 17.30
N ASP A 31 -1.98 -20.72 18.11
CA ASP A 31 -2.57 -19.41 17.86
C ASP A 31 -2.02 -18.81 16.56
N ARG A 32 -0.70 -18.91 16.35
CA ARG A 32 -0.06 -18.46 15.12
C ARG A 32 -0.57 -19.22 13.89
N LYS A 33 -0.74 -20.54 13.98
CA LYS A 33 -1.29 -21.36 12.89
C LYS A 33 -2.73 -20.97 12.57
N ALA A 34 -3.55 -20.70 13.59
CA ALA A 34 -4.93 -20.23 13.41
C ALA A 34 -4.99 -18.88 12.68
N VAL A 35 -4.14 -17.92 13.06
CA VAL A 35 -4.05 -16.61 12.38
C VAL A 35 -3.63 -16.77 10.91
N ILE A 36 -2.65 -17.64 10.62
CA ILE A 36 -2.22 -17.90 9.24
C ILE A 36 -3.35 -18.56 8.43
N ALA A 37 -4.06 -19.52 9.01
CA ALA A 37 -5.18 -20.19 8.36
C ALA A 37 -6.28 -19.19 7.98
N ASN A 38 -6.69 -18.34 8.93
CA ASN A 38 -7.67 -17.28 8.69
C ASN A 38 -7.19 -16.31 7.59
N ALA A 39 -5.91 -15.89 7.60
CA ALA A 39 -5.36 -15.03 6.56
C ALA A 39 -5.37 -15.68 5.17
N VAL A 40 -5.13 -17.00 5.08
CA VAL A 40 -5.24 -17.75 3.82
C VAL A 40 -6.69 -17.79 3.34
N GLU A 41 -7.66 -18.00 4.24
CA GLU A 41 -9.09 -17.96 3.90
C GLU A 41 -9.52 -16.59 3.39
N ILE A 42 -9.10 -15.50 4.05
CA ILE A 42 -9.33 -14.13 3.60
C ILE A 42 -8.69 -13.90 2.22
N GLY A 43 -7.49 -14.43 1.98
CA GLY A 43 -6.83 -14.32 0.68
C GLY A 43 -7.58 -15.05 -0.44
N ALA A 44 -8.23 -16.17 -0.14
CA ALA A 44 -8.99 -16.95 -1.11
C ALA A 44 -10.39 -16.35 -1.39
N ASN A 45 -11.09 -15.90 -0.34
CA ASN A 45 -12.49 -15.49 -0.42
C ASN A 45 -12.67 -13.96 -0.45
N GLY A 46 -11.62 -13.20 -0.15
CA GLY A 46 -11.69 -11.77 0.11
C GLY A 46 -12.08 -11.44 1.55
N PHE A 47 -12.16 -10.14 1.84
CA PHE A 47 -12.57 -9.64 3.15
C PHE A 47 -14.10 -9.70 3.27
N ALA A 48 -14.60 -10.34 4.32
CA ALA A 48 -16.03 -10.30 4.68
C ALA A 48 -16.39 -9.04 5.48
N ALA A 49 -15.49 -8.61 6.36
CA ALA A 49 -15.59 -7.39 7.14
C ALA A 49 -14.19 -6.87 7.48
N VAL A 50 -14.05 -5.55 7.66
CA VAL A 50 -12.81 -4.92 8.12
C VAL A 50 -13.17 -3.92 9.21
N ALA A 51 -12.65 -4.13 10.41
CA ALA A 51 -12.82 -3.20 11.51
C ALA A 51 -11.73 -2.11 11.41
N PHE A 52 -12.12 -0.94 10.92
CA PHE A 52 -11.22 0.21 10.87
C PHE A 52 -11.22 0.95 12.21
N LEU A 53 -10.06 1.02 12.86
CA LEU A 53 -9.84 2.02 13.89
C LEU A 53 -9.62 3.37 13.23
N LYS A 54 -10.46 4.33 13.58
CA LYS A 54 -10.45 5.68 13.03
C LYS A 54 -9.86 6.67 14.04
N SER A 55 -8.94 7.49 13.58
CA SER A 55 -8.38 8.62 14.33
C SER A 55 -8.23 9.83 13.41
N THR A 56 -7.90 11.00 13.99
CA THR A 56 -7.65 12.22 13.21
C THR A 56 -6.25 12.73 13.48
N LEU A 57 -5.53 13.08 12.43
CA LEU A 57 -4.23 13.72 12.52
C LEU A 57 -4.22 14.94 11.60
N ARG A 58 -3.96 16.12 12.16
CA ARG A 58 -3.89 17.39 11.40
C ARG A 58 -5.12 17.64 10.53
N GLY A 59 -6.31 17.36 11.08
CA GLY A 59 -7.59 17.55 10.38
C GLY A 59 -7.88 16.53 9.27
N LYS A 60 -7.07 15.47 9.15
CA LYS A 60 -7.28 14.37 8.21
C LYS A 60 -7.55 13.08 8.95
N GLU A 61 -8.49 12.30 8.43
CA GLU A 61 -8.85 11.00 8.99
C GLU A 61 -7.75 9.97 8.67
N ILE A 62 -7.43 9.14 9.65
CA ILE A 62 -6.47 8.06 9.56
C ILE A 62 -7.15 6.77 9.98
N TYR A 63 -6.83 5.71 9.26
CA TYR A 63 -7.41 4.38 9.36
C TYR A 63 -6.33 3.37 9.73
N GLN A 64 -6.65 2.47 10.64
CA GLN A 64 -5.82 1.35 11.05
C GLN A 64 -6.64 0.06 11.05
N VAL A 65 -5.99 -1.04 10.71
CA VAL A 65 -6.54 -2.40 10.82
C VAL A 65 -5.78 -3.11 11.93
N THR A 66 -6.48 -3.67 12.90
CA THR A 66 -5.85 -4.32 14.07
C THR A 66 -5.89 -5.84 14.01
N ASP A 67 -6.78 -6.41 13.19
CA ASP A 67 -6.82 -7.85 13.01
C ASP A 67 -5.54 -8.36 12.31
N MET A 68 -4.87 -9.31 12.94
CA MET A 68 -3.58 -9.78 12.48
C MET A 68 -3.68 -10.52 11.15
N ALA A 69 -4.73 -11.32 10.95
CA ALA A 69 -4.91 -12.08 9.71
C ALA A 69 -5.11 -11.11 8.52
N GLN A 70 -5.96 -10.10 8.71
CA GLN A 70 -6.18 -9.03 7.74
C GLN A 70 -4.90 -8.24 7.45
N LEU A 71 -4.12 -7.90 8.48
CA LEU A 71 -2.83 -7.22 8.31
C LEU A 71 -1.84 -8.03 7.47
N LEU A 72 -1.75 -9.35 7.68
CA LEU A 72 -0.89 -10.22 6.88
C LEU A 72 -1.31 -10.22 5.40
N VAL A 73 -2.61 -10.29 5.13
CA VAL A 73 -3.14 -10.21 3.75
C VAL A 73 -2.80 -8.86 3.12
N LEU A 74 -3.08 -7.75 3.80
CA LEU A 74 -2.77 -6.40 3.28
C LEU A 74 -1.27 -6.22 3.01
N ARG A 75 -0.40 -6.75 3.88
CA ARG A 75 1.05 -6.73 3.68
C ARG A 75 1.48 -7.57 2.48
N HIS A 76 0.91 -8.77 2.31
CA HIS A 76 1.17 -9.62 1.15
C HIS A 76 0.74 -8.93 -0.14
N VAL A 77 -0.47 -8.40 -0.21
CA VAL A 77 -0.97 -7.65 -1.37
C VAL A 77 -0.07 -6.46 -1.68
N SER A 78 0.32 -5.67 -0.66
CA SER A 78 1.23 -4.54 -0.83
C SER A 78 2.59 -4.98 -1.38
N LYS A 79 3.13 -6.10 -0.88
CA LYS A 79 4.40 -6.66 -1.37
C LYS A 79 4.28 -7.11 -2.82
N ASN A 80 3.14 -7.70 -3.19
CA ASN A 80 2.89 -8.13 -4.56
C ASN A 80 2.84 -6.93 -5.51
N ILE A 81 2.07 -5.90 -5.16
CA ILE A 81 1.98 -4.67 -5.95
C ILE A 81 3.38 -4.06 -6.10
N ARG A 82 4.14 -3.87 -5.03
CA ARG A 82 5.51 -3.32 -5.11
C ARG A 82 6.42 -4.11 -6.02
N ARG A 83 6.25 -5.43 -6.08
CA ARG A 83 7.11 -6.27 -6.91
C ARG A 83 6.73 -6.22 -8.38
N ILE A 84 5.44 -6.29 -8.69
CA ILE A 84 4.90 -6.27 -10.04
C ILE A 84 5.17 -4.92 -10.68
N THR A 85 4.82 -3.86 -9.93
CA THR A 85 5.02 -2.51 -10.40
C THR A 85 6.52 -2.19 -10.34
N GLY A 86 7.22 -2.51 -9.26
CA GLY A 86 8.54 -1.92 -8.99
C GLY A 86 8.43 -0.56 -8.29
N ALA A 87 7.23 -0.21 -7.77
CA ALA A 87 7.02 1.00 -6.99
C ALA A 87 7.93 0.94 -5.76
N LYS A 88 8.88 1.87 -5.71
CA LYS A 88 9.82 2.05 -4.61
C LYS A 88 9.71 3.48 -4.15
N GLN A 89 9.57 3.65 -2.84
CA GLN A 89 9.66 4.96 -2.25
C GLN A 89 11.11 5.42 -2.37
N ASP A 90 11.33 6.54 -3.06
CA ASP A 90 12.66 7.10 -3.20
C ASP A 90 13.21 7.59 -1.87
N ASN A 91 14.54 7.60 -1.77
CA ASN A 91 15.22 8.09 -0.59
C ASN A 91 15.05 9.62 -0.52
N ARG A 92 14.13 10.06 0.34
CA ARG A 92 13.86 11.49 0.57
C ARG A 92 15.13 12.29 0.88
N GLN A 93 16.06 11.73 1.66
CA GLN A 93 17.29 12.42 2.01
C GLN A 93 18.16 12.64 0.76
N PHE A 94 18.28 11.62 -0.08
CA PHE A 94 18.99 11.71 -1.35
C PHE A 94 18.36 12.76 -2.28
N ILE A 95 17.03 12.76 -2.42
CA ILE A 95 16.33 13.79 -3.22
C ILE A 95 16.65 15.19 -2.72
N ILE A 96 16.60 15.41 -1.40
CA ILE A 96 16.92 16.72 -0.81
C ILE A 96 18.35 17.14 -1.14
N GLU A 97 19.31 16.23 -1.02
CA GLU A 97 20.72 16.48 -1.34
C GLU A 97 20.92 16.82 -2.82
N CYS A 98 20.28 16.10 -3.74
CA CYS A 98 20.29 16.40 -5.17
C CYS A 98 19.74 17.81 -5.45
N VAL A 99 18.56 18.13 -4.90
CA VAL A 99 17.94 19.45 -5.07
C VAL A 99 18.85 20.56 -4.52
N LEU A 100 19.39 20.40 -3.32
CA LEU A 100 20.32 21.39 -2.73
C LEU A 100 21.58 21.58 -3.57
N THR A 101 22.08 20.51 -4.19
CA THR A 101 23.26 20.56 -5.06
C THR A 101 22.95 21.36 -6.34
N MET A 102 21.84 21.07 -7.01
CA MET A 102 21.41 21.81 -8.21
C MET A 102 21.18 23.29 -7.92
N LEU A 103 20.59 23.62 -6.76
CA LEU A 103 20.33 25.02 -6.37
C LEU A 103 21.61 25.82 -6.06
N ARG A 104 22.74 25.16 -5.80
CA ARG A 104 24.04 25.81 -5.55
C ARG A 104 24.80 26.13 -6.84
N GLU A 105 24.34 25.63 -7.99
CA GLU A 105 24.94 25.98 -9.26
C GLU A 105 24.72 27.47 -9.58
N GLY A 106 25.74 28.15 -10.11
CA GLY A 106 25.70 29.59 -10.41
C GLY A 106 24.82 30.00 -11.60
N SER A 107 23.94 29.10 -12.05
CA SER A 107 23.05 29.29 -13.19
C SER A 107 21.76 30.01 -12.76
N SER A 108 21.16 30.79 -13.66
CA SER A 108 19.84 31.39 -13.38
C SER A 108 18.73 30.34 -13.48
N TYR A 109 17.90 30.21 -12.44
CA TYR A 109 16.78 29.27 -12.41
C TYR A 109 15.53 29.86 -11.76
N ARG A 110 14.38 29.20 -11.99
CA ARG A 110 13.11 29.45 -11.28
C ARG A 110 12.65 28.15 -10.63
N VAL A 111 12.30 28.21 -9.34
CA VAL A 111 11.81 27.04 -8.61
C VAL A 111 10.30 27.12 -8.49
N TYR A 112 9.62 26.07 -8.95
CA TYR A 112 8.19 25.88 -8.77
C TYR A 112 7.94 24.70 -7.85
N LYS A 113 7.11 24.88 -6.83
CA LYS A 113 6.69 23.82 -5.91
C LYS A 113 5.19 23.65 -6.00
N PHE A 114 4.75 22.44 -6.34
CA PHE A 114 3.36 22.06 -6.40
C PHE A 114 3.05 21.01 -5.32
N ASP A 115 1.81 20.99 -4.84
CA ASP A 115 1.31 20.00 -3.89
C ASP A 115 -0.05 19.49 -4.34
N ILE A 116 -0.28 18.18 -4.26
CA ILE A 116 -1.57 17.58 -4.65
C ILE A 116 -2.53 17.64 -3.46
N LYS A 117 -3.51 18.53 -3.56
CA LYS A 117 -4.52 18.74 -2.52
C LYS A 117 -5.28 17.45 -2.22
N SER A 118 -5.22 17.00 -0.96
CA SER A 118 -5.97 15.82 -0.48
C SER A 118 -5.79 14.58 -1.36
N PHE A 119 -4.54 14.33 -1.80
CA PHE A 119 -4.19 13.25 -2.73
C PHE A 119 -4.86 11.91 -2.41
N TYR A 120 -4.70 11.42 -1.17
CA TYR A 120 -5.26 10.14 -0.73
C TYR A 120 -6.78 10.08 -0.91
N GLU A 121 -7.51 11.11 -0.47
CA GLU A 121 -8.98 11.16 -0.58
C GLU A 121 -9.46 11.32 -2.03
N SER A 122 -8.65 11.93 -2.88
CA SER A 122 -8.95 12.17 -4.30
C SER A 122 -8.59 11.00 -5.22
N ALA A 123 -7.91 9.97 -4.71
CA ALA A 123 -7.45 8.85 -5.52
C ALA A 123 -8.62 8.04 -6.10
N ASN A 124 -8.61 7.80 -7.41
CA ASN A 124 -9.62 6.99 -8.09
C ASN A 124 -9.32 5.50 -7.91
N ILE A 125 -10.04 4.87 -6.98
CA ILE A 125 -9.87 3.45 -6.63
C ILE A 125 -10.28 2.52 -7.77
N ASP A 126 -11.37 2.81 -8.46
CA ASP A 126 -11.87 1.95 -9.54
C ASP A 126 -10.83 1.86 -10.67
N MET A 127 -10.22 2.99 -11.04
CA MET A 127 -9.12 3.03 -12.00
C MET A 127 -7.90 2.23 -11.53
N ILE A 128 -7.53 2.31 -10.25
CA ILE A 128 -6.41 1.53 -9.69
C ILE A 128 -6.70 0.02 -9.80
N LEU A 129 -7.91 -0.40 -9.43
CA LEU A 129 -8.32 -1.80 -9.48
C LEU A 129 -8.34 -2.35 -10.90
N GLU A 130 -8.85 -1.58 -11.87
CA GLU A 130 -8.85 -1.97 -13.28
C GLU A 130 -7.42 -2.12 -13.82
N ARG A 131 -6.53 -1.16 -13.54
CA ARG A 131 -5.14 -1.23 -14.02
C ARG A 131 -4.40 -2.43 -13.43
N LEU A 132 -4.57 -2.72 -12.13
CA LEU A 132 -3.93 -3.87 -11.49
C LEU A 132 -4.50 -5.20 -11.99
N LYS A 133 -5.80 -5.27 -12.32
CA LYS A 133 -6.39 -6.49 -12.91
C LYS A 133 -5.84 -6.82 -14.30
N ASN A 134 -5.43 -5.81 -15.05
CA ASN A 134 -4.85 -5.98 -16.39
C ASN A 134 -3.35 -6.32 -16.35
N ASP A 135 -2.72 -6.33 -15.17
CA ASP A 135 -1.32 -6.69 -15.01
C ASP A 135 -1.18 -8.20 -14.80
N GLU A 136 -0.51 -8.89 -15.74
CA GLU A 136 -0.36 -10.35 -15.74
C GLU A 136 0.34 -10.89 -14.48
N GLY A 137 1.10 -10.05 -13.77
CA GLY A 137 1.77 -10.43 -12.53
C GLY A 137 0.87 -10.44 -11.29
N PHE A 138 -0.34 -9.89 -11.37
CA PHE A 138 -1.22 -9.70 -10.22
C PHE A 138 -2.10 -10.93 -9.99
N SER A 139 -1.90 -11.61 -8.86
CA SER A 139 -2.65 -12.85 -8.58
C SER A 139 -4.14 -12.57 -8.37
N GLY A 140 -4.98 -13.51 -8.82
CA GLY A 140 -6.43 -13.44 -8.63
C GLY A 140 -6.83 -13.28 -7.16
N GLN A 141 -6.11 -13.95 -6.24
CA GLN A 141 -6.29 -13.79 -4.79
C GLN A 141 -6.02 -12.35 -4.33
N SER A 142 -4.92 -11.73 -4.80
CA SER A 142 -4.65 -10.33 -4.52
C SER A 142 -5.73 -9.40 -5.08
N ALA A 143 -6.28 -9.70 -6.27
CA ALA A 143 -7.36 -8.91 -6.86
C ALA A 143 -8.68 -9.01 -6.09
N VAL A 144 -9.07 -10.21 -5.67
CA VAL A 144 -10.25 -10.44 -4.83
C VAL A 144 -10.10 -9.76 -3.48
N ALA A 145 -8.96 -9.96 -2.79
CA ALA A 145 -8.68 -9.32 -1.52
C ALA A 145 -8.70 -7.79 -1.63
N LEU A 146 -8.07 -7.21 -2.66
CA LEU A 146 -8.01 -5.76 -2.84
C LEU A 146 -9.39 -5.16 -3.14
N SER A 147 -10.16 -5.79 -4.03
CA SER A 147 -11.51 -5.31 -4.41
C SER A 147 -12.51 -5.38 -3.26
N THR A 148 -12.53 -6.49 -2.51
CA THR A 148 -13.39 -6.64 -1.31
C THR A 148 -13.00 -5.66 -0.21
N PHE A 149 -11.69 -5.46 0.03
CA PHE A 149 -11.20 -4.46 0.99
C PHE A 149 -11.72 -3.06 0.67
N PHE A 150 -11.59 -2.60 -0.58
CA PHE A 150 -12.07 -1.27 -0.96
C PHE A 150 -13.59 -1.15 -1.03
N THR A 151 -14.30 -2.24 -1.31
CA THR A 151 -15.77 -2.28 -1.22
C THR A 151 -16.22 -2.03 0.22
N ILE A 152 -15.60 -2.70 1.19
CA ILE A 152 -15.88 -2.50 2.62
C ILE A 152 -15.45 -1.11 3.07
N ALA A 153 -14.29 -0.61 2.64
CA ALA A 153 -13.83 0.73 2.96
C ALA A 153 -14.81 1.80 2.46
N LYS A 154 -15.30 1.66 1.22
CA LYS A 154 -16.31 2.55 0.64
C LYS A 154 -17.63 2.50 1.42
N ALA A 155 -18.08 1.30 1.81
CA ALA A 155 -19.27 1.13 2.64
C ALA A 155 -19.11 1.75 4.05
N ALA A 156 -17.89 1.76 4.59
CA ALA A 156 -17.54 2.44 5.83
C ALA A 156 -17.35 3.97 5.69
N GLY A 157 -17.63 4.53 4.51
CA GLY A 157 -17.54 5.98 4.25
C GLY A 157 -16.11 6.47 3.96
N VAL A 158 -15.16 5.58 3.67
CA VAL A 158 -13.79 5.97 3.33
C VAL A 158 -13.73 6.38 1.85
N SER A 159 -13.35 7.62 1.59
CA SER A 159 -13.08 8.13 0.24
C SER A 159 -11.63 7.90 -0.18
N GLY A 160 -11.42 7.40 -1.40
CA GLY A 160 -10.09 7.20 -1.96
C GLY A 160 -9.26 6.18 -1.18
N LEU A 161 -7.97 6.45 -1.02
CA LEU A 161 -7.02 5.60 -0.30
C LEU A 161 -7.07 5.90 1.21
N PRO A 162 -7.38 4.93 2.10
CA PRO A 162 -7.39 5.15 3.54
C PRO A 162 -5.99 5.51 4.06
N ARG A 163 -5.82 6.72 4.59
CA ARG A 163 -4.53 7.16 5.17
C ARG A 163 -4.16 6.30 6.38
N GLY A 164 -2.86 6.10 6.61
CA GLY A 164 -2.35 5.30 7.73
C GLY A 164 -2.07 3.84 7.42
N LEU A 165 -2.53 3.34 6.28
CA LEU A 165 -2.29 1.96 5.85
C LEU A 165 -1.08 1.89 4.90
N GLY A 166 -0.21 0.90 5.11
CA GLY A 166 0.93 0.65 4.23
C GLY A 166 0.53 0.25 2.79
N LEU A 167 -0.66 -0.34 2.63
CA LEU A 167 -1.25 -0.61 1.32
C LEU A 167 -1.54 0.69 0.56
N SER A 168 -2.11 1.69 1.24
CA SER A 168 -2.43 2.98 0.64
C SER A 168 -1.16 3.71 0.16
N ALA A 169 -0.08 3.66 0.94
CA ALA A 169 1.20 4.21 0.50
C ALA A 169 1.73 3.49 -0.76
N THR A 170 1.58 2.17 -0.84
CA THR A 170 2.00 1.40 -2.01
C THR A 170 1.19 1.76 -3.26
N LEU A 171 -0.13 1.90 -3.10
CA LEU A 171 -1.03 2.26 -4.20
C LEU A 171 -0.86 3.71 -4.64
N ALA A 172 -0.47 4.61 -3.73
CA ALA A 172 -0.11 5.99 -4.03
C ALA A 172 1.05 6.06 -5.03
N GLU A 173 2.15 5.35 -4.73
CA GLU A 173 3.31 5.26 -5.62
C GLU A 173 2.93 4.65 -6.98
N TYR A 174 2.13 3.58 -6.97
CA TYR A 174 1.63 2.98 -8.21
C TYR A 174 0.79 3.95 -9.04
N LEU A 175 -0.08 4.74 -8.39
CA LEU A 175 -0.95 5.71 -9.05
C LEU A 175 -0.14 6.84 -9.70
N LEU A 176 0.93 7.31 -9.04
CA LEU A 176 1.75 8.43 -9.50
C LEU A 176 2.78 8.04 -10.56
N ARG A 177 3.12 6.77 -10.71
CA ARG A 177 4.12 6.34 -11.67
C ARG A 177 3.94 6.89 -13.10
N PRO A 178 2.77 6.82 -13.74
CA PRO A 178 2.64 7.34 -15.12
C PRO A 178 2.84 8.86 -15.19
N PHE A 179 2.66 9.57 -14.07
CA PHE A 179 3.01 10.98 -13.97
C PHE A 179 4.54 11.13 -13.90
N ASP A 180 5.22 10.37 -13.05
CA ASP A 180 6.69 10.42 -12.93
C ASP A 180 7.40 10.06 -14.25
N GLU A 181 6.94 9.01 -14.94
CA GLU A 181 7.45 8.62 -16.27
C GLU A 181 7.32 9.76 -17.29
N ARG A 182 6.14 10.40 -17.34
CA ARG A 182 5.93 11.53 -18.25
C ARG A 182 6.78 12.73 -17.90
N MET A 183 7.03 12.99 -16.61
CA MET A 183 7.90 14.08 -16.18
C MET A 183 9.36 13.82 -16.56
N ALA A 184 9.83 12.57 -16.48
CA ALA A 184 11.18 12.19 -16.89
C ALA A 184 11.40 12.31 -18.41
N ASP A 185 10.36 12.08 -19.21
CA ASP A 185 10.42 12.17 -20.67
C ASP A 185 10.28 13.62 -21.21
N MET A 186 10.05 14.62 -20.34
CA MET A 186 9.89 16.00 -20.80
C MET A 186 11.22 16.60 -21.27
N PRO A 187 11.32 17.10 -22.53
CA PRO A 187 12.58 17.56 -23.12
C PRO A 187 13.16 18.85 -22.50
N HIS A 188 12.49 19.44 -21.51
CA HIS A 188 12.86 20.71 -20.88
C HIS A 188 12.73 20.69 -19.34
N VAL A 189 12.69 19.49 -18.75
CA VAL A 189 12.73 19.26 -17.29
C VAL A 189 13.96 18.41 -16.97
#